data_AF-A0A0A8Z240-F1
#
_entry.id   AF-A0A0A8Z240-F1
#
_cell.length_a   1.000
_cell.length_b   1.000
_cell.length_c   1.000
_cell.angle_alpha   90.00
_cell.angle_beta   90.00
_cell.angle_gamma   90.00
#
_symmetry.space_group_name_H-M   'P 1'
#
loop_
_entity.id
_entity.type
_entity.pdbx_description
1 polymer ?
#
loop_
_entity_poly.entity_id
_entity_poly.type
_entity_poly.pdbx_seq_one_letter_code
_entity_poly.pdbx_strand_id
1 'polypeptide(L)'
;MCHTVERLFSNLDVYAAVHEVDKDPRGREVERELARRLGRSPPVPAVFIGGKLVGSTDSVTSLHLAGKLVPMLKAAGAIWV
;
A
#
# COMPACT_ATOMS: atom_id res chain seq x y z
N MET A 1 4.32 -9.51 -7.04
CA MET A 1 3.19 -9.35 -6.10
C MET A 1 2.75 -7.89 -5.90
N CYS A 2 3.56 -6.88 -6.24
CA CYS A 2 3.14 -5.46 -6.17
C CYS A 2 1.93 -5.13 -7.06
N HIS A 3 1.85 -5.76 -8.25
CA HIS A 3 0.73 -5.59 -9.18
C HIS A 3 -0.64 -6.02 -8.63
N THR A 4 -0.70 -6.88 -7.61
CA THR A 4 -1.97 -7.30 -7.01
C THR A 4 -2.65 -6.12 -6.32
N VAL A 5 -1.88 -5.32 -5.57
CA VAL A 5 -2.40 -4.14 -4.88
C VAL A 5 -2.78 -3.05 -5.88
N GLU A 6 -1.95 -2.83 -6.91
CA GLU A 6 -2.25 -1.89 -8.00
C GLU A 6 -3.56 -2.24 -8.69
N ARG A 7 -3.75 -3.52 -9.06
CA ARG A 7 -5.01 -3.98 -9.68
C ARG A 7 -6.20 -3.86 -8.74
N LEU A 8 -6.04 -4.18 -7.46
CA LEU A 8 -7.10 -4.02 -6.47
C LEU A 8 -7.54 -2.55 -6.38
N PHE A 9 -6.59 -1.62 -6.32
CA PHE A 9 -6.88 -0.19 -6.21
C PHE A 9 -7.48 0.35 -7.51
N SER A 10 -6.98 -0.08 -8.66
CA SER A 10 -7.56 0.23 -9.96
C SER A 10 -9.01 -0.26 -10.08
N ASN A 11 -9.34 -1.45 -9.56
CA ASN A 11 -10.71 -1.98 -9.57
C ASN A 11 -11.65 -1.22 -8.61
N LEU A 12 -11.09 -0.45 -7.67
CA LEU A 12 -11.83 0.40 -6.73
C LEU A 12 -11.88 1.86 -7.22
N ASP A 13 -11.48 2.13 -8.46
CA ASP A 13 -11.33 3.49 -9.02
C ASP A 13 -10.43 4.41 -8.17
N VAL A 14 -9.45 3.83 -7.47
CA VAL A 14 -8.45 4.58 -6.69
C VAL A 14 -7.25 4.88 -7.57
N TYR A 15 -6.92 6.17 -7.70
CA TYR A 15 -5.64 6.59 -8.27
C TYR A 15 -4.54 6.60 -7.19
N ALA A 16 -3.74 5.53 -7.12
CA ALA A 16 -2.63 5.43 -6.19
C ALA A 16 -1.32 5.96 -6.79
N ALA A 17 -0.56 6.72 -6.01
CA ALA A 17 0.82 7.01 -6.32
C ALA A 17 1.68 5.75 -6.10
N VAL A 18 2.34 5.27 -7.14
CA VAL A 18 3.25 4.12 -7.10
C VAL A 18 4.69 4.62 -7.07
N HIS A 19 5.46 4.21 -6.06
CA HIS A 19 6.89 4.51 -5.96
C HIS A 19 7.70 3.24 -6.18
N GLU A 20 8.44 3.19 -7.29
CA GLU A 20 9.32 2.07 -7.62
C GLU A 20 10.64 2.19 -6.85
N VAL A 21 10.67 1.55 -5.67
CA VAL A 21 11.80 1.62 -4.73
C VAL A 21 13.10 1.08 -5.35
N ASP A 22 13.01 0.11 -6.25
CA ASP A 22 14.14 -0.49 -6.97
C ASP A 22 14.82 0.47 -7.96
N LYS A 23 14.11 1.50 -8.42
CA LYS A 23 14.63 2.53 -9.34
C LYS A 23 15.06 3.81 -8.63
N ASP A 24 14.82 3.92 -7.32
CA ASP A 24 15.22 5.07 -6.52
C ASP A 24 16.70 4.92 -6.08
N PRO A 25 17.55 5.93 -6.28
CA PRO A 25 18.93 5.94 -5.76
C PRO A 25 19.02 5.69 -4.25
N ARG A 26 17.98 6.04 -3.50
CA ARG A 26 17.83 5.82 -2.05
C ARG A 26 17.03 4.56 -1.70
N GLY A 27 16.68 3.74 -2.70
CA GLY A 27 15.83 2.57 -2.55
C GLY A 27 16.25 1.65 -1.40
N ARG A 28 17.55 1.39 -1.26
CA ARG A 28 18.10 0.54 -0.19
C ARG A 28 17.85 1.09 1.22
N GLU A 29 17.88 2.41 1.38
CA GLU A 29 17.57 3.07 2.66
C GLU A 29 16.07 2.96 2.97
N VAL A 30 15.24 3.20 1.94
CA VAL A 30 13.78 3.08 2.02
C VAL A 30 13.36 1.65 2.37
N GLU A 31 13.89 0.64 1.68
CA GLU A 31 13.62 -0.77 1.98
C GLU A 31 14.03 -1.14 3.40
N ARG A 32 15.19 -0.67 3.88
CA ARG A 32 15.66 -0.95 5.24
C ARG A 32 14.69 -0.39 6.28
N GLU A 33 14.22 0.83 6.10
CA GLU A 33 13.26 1.46 7.01
C GLU A 33 11.89 0.78 6.94
N LEU A 34 11.41 0.45 5.74
CA LEU A 34 10.16 -0.30 5.56
C LEU A 34 10.25 -1.70 6.20
N ALA A 35 11.38 -2.38 6.09
CA ALA A 35 11.61 -3.67 6.72
C ALA A 35 11.57 -3.58 8.24
N ARG A 36 12.13 -2.49 8.82
CA ARG A 36 12.04 -2.22 10.26
C ARG A 36 10.60 -1.96 10.72
N ARG A 37 9.83 -1.18 9.95
CA ARG A 37 8.44 -0.82 10.30
C ARG A 37 7.45 -1.97 10.11
N LEU A 38 7.64 -2.78 9.06
CA LEU A 38 6.77 -3.90 8.73
C LEU A 38 7.21 -5.21 9.38
N GLY A 39 8.44 -5.28 9.89
CA GLY A 39 9.02 -6.50 10.46
C GLY A 39 9.18 -7.63 9.43
N ARG A 40 9.30 -7.30 8.13
CA ARG A 40 9.31 -8.29 7.04
C ARG A 40 10.39 -8.02 5.99
N SER A 41 10.83 -9.08 5.31
CA SER A 41 11.74 -9.02 4.15
C SER A 41 11.27 -10.01 3.08
N PRO A 42 10.98 -9.57 1.84
CA PRO A 42 11.12 -8.21 1.32
C PRO A 42 10.00 -7.26 1.82
N PRO A 43 10.32 -5.98 2.09
CA PRO A 43 9.39 -5.04 2.68
C PRO A 43 8.32 -4.53 1.70
N VAL A 44 8.51 -4.72 0.40
CA VAL A 44 7.58 -4.29 -0.65
C VAL A 44 6.56 -5.36 -1.04
N PRO A 45 5.33 -5.00 -1.43
CA PRO A 45 4.80 -3.64 -1.43
C PRO A 45 4.47 -3.16 -0.01
N ALA A 46 4.70 -1.86 0.22
CA ALA A 46 4.28 -1.15 1.42
C ALA A 46 3.21 -0.13 1.03
N VAL A 47 2.03 -0.24 1.62
CA VAL A 47 0.85 0.53 1.23
C VAL A 47 0.55 1.58 2.29
N PHE A 48 0.40 2.81 1.84
CA PHE A 48 0.04 3.94 2.69
C PHE A 48 -1.33 4.48 2.28
N ILE A 49 -2.20 4.75 3.26
CA ILE A 49 -3.53 5.36 3.03
C ILE A 49 -3.67 6.53 4.00
N GLY A 50 -3.96 7.73 3.48
CA GLY A 50 -4.06 8.94 4.30
C GLY A 50 -2.80 9.24 5.13
N GLY A 51 -1.61 8.94 4.58
CA GLY A 51 -0.32 9.13 5.25
C GLY A 51 0.05 8.04 6.28
N LYS A 52 -0.81 7.04 6.52
CA LYS A 52 -0.54 5.97 7.48
C LYS A 52 -0.09 4.69 6.77
N LEU A 53 0.93 4.03 7.30
CA LEU A 53 1.37 2.71 6.83
C LEU A 53 0.31 1.67 7.19
N VAL A 54 -0.39 1.16 6.18
CA VAL A 54 -1.46 0.17 6.33
C VAL A 54 -0.90 -1.25 6.35
N GLY A 55 0.22 -1.46 5.66
CA GLY A 55 0.93 -2.73 5.67
C GLY A 55 1.27 -3.20 4.28
N SER A 56 1.21 -4.51 4.08
CA SER A 56 1.58 -5.17 2.84
C SER A 56 0.38 -5.71 2.07
N THR A 57 0.61 -6.43 0.97
CA THR A 57 -0.46 -7.07 0.18
C THR A 57 -1.43 -7.87 1.04
N ASP A 58 -0.92 -8.67 2.00
CA ASP A 58 -1.76 -9.51 2.86
C ASP A 58 -2.65 -8.65 3.75
N SER A 59 -2.09 -7.62 4.38
CA SER A 59 -2.82 -6.69 5.24
C SER A 59 -3.93 -5.97 4.49
N VAL A 60 -3.63 -5.48 3.28
CA VAL A 60 -4.61 -4.80 2.42
C VAL A 60 -5.70 -5.75 1.96
N THR A 61 -5.34 -6.97 1.59
CA THR A 61 -6.31 -8.01 1.18
C THR A 61 -7.22 -8.38 2.34
N SER A 62 -6.69 -8.59 3.55
CA SER A 62 -7.48 -8.82 4.76
C SER A 62 -8.42 -7.65 5.07
N LEU A 63 -7.97 -6.40 4.91
CA LEU A 63 -8.83 -5.22 5.09
C LEU A 63 -9.94 -5.13 4.04
N HIS A 64 -9.66 -5.53 2.80
CA HIS A 64 -10.65 -5.60 1.74
C HIS A 64 -11.72 -6.66 2.05
N LEU A 65 -11.30 -7.88 2.42
CA LEU A 65 -12.20 -8.96 2.81
C LEU A 65 -13.02 -8.63 4.07
N ALA A 66 -12.45 -7.88 5.00
CA ALA A 66 -13.14 -7.39 6.20
C ALA A 66 -14.07 -6.20 5.92
N GLY A 67 -14.16 -5.69 4.68
CA GLY A 67 -14.96 -4.53 4.32
C GLY A 67 -14.45 -3.19 4.88
N LYS A 68 -13.24 -3.15 5.45
CA LYS A 68 -12.66 -1.96 6.10
C LYS A 68 -11.86 -1.08 5.16
N LEU A 69 -11.39 -1.63 4.03
CA LEU A 69 -10.56 -0.90 3.08
C LEU A 69 -11.29 0.29 2.45
N VAL A 70 -12.53 0.10 1.99
CA VAL A 70 -13.34 1.14 1.33
C VAL A 70 -13.59 2.34 2.27
N PRO A 71 -14.05 2.16 3.52
CA PRO A 71 -14.16 3.27 4.47
C PRO A 71 -12.85 4.03 4.69
N MET A 72 -11.70 3.35 4.75
CA MET A 72 -10.40 4.01 4.90
C MET A 72 -10.04 4.86 3.68
N LEU A 73 -10.32 4.36 2.47
CA LEU A 73 -10.09 5.09 1.22
C LEU A 73 -11.00 6.32 1.12
N LYS A 74 -12.28 6.22 1.50
CA LYS A 74 -13.20 7.37 1.60
C LYS A 74 -12.67 8.43 2.56
N ALA A 75 -12.28 8.00 3.76
CA ALA A 75 -11.74 8.91 4.78
C ALA A 75 -10.44 9.60 4.35
N ALA A 76 -9.65 8.95 3.49
CA ALA A 76 -8.45 9.53 2.90
C ALA A 76 -8.73 10.40 1.65
N GLY A 77 -10.00 10.53 1.23
CA GLY A 77 -10.38 11.26 0.01
C GLY A 77 -9.97 10.56 -1.29
N ALA A 78 -9.64 9.27 -1.23
CA ALA A 78 -9.18 8.50 -2.39
C ALA A 78 -10.34 8.04 -3.30
N ILE A 79 -11.56 7.98 -2.76
CA ILE A 79 -12.80 7.65 -3.48
C ILE A 79 -13.97 8.49 -2.93
N TRP A 80 -14.94 8.82 -3.79
CA TRP A 80 -16.03 9.77 -3.50
C TRP A 80 -17.43 9.15 -3.33
N VAL A 81 -17.62 7.90 -3.78
CA VAL A 81 -18.90 7.16 -3.69
C VAL A 81 -19.04 6.50 -2.35
#